data_AF-A0A2H1FFR5-F1
#
_entry.id   AF-A0A2H1FFR5-F1
#
_cell.length_a   1.000
_cell.length_b   1.000
_cell.length_c   1.000
_cell.angle_alpha   90.00
_cell.angle_beta   90.00
_cell.angle_gamma   90.00
#
_symmetry.space_group_name_H-M   'P 1'
#
loop_
_entity.id
_entity.type
_entity.pdbx_description
1 polymer ?
#
loop_
_entity_poly.entity_id
_entity_poly.type
_entity_poly.pdbx_seq_one_letter_code
_entity_poly.pdbx_strand_id
1 'polypeptide(L)'
;MGLFGKSKPRDDTIEQMRVLLDNFQFADLQIFCTEILGTTPAMDQEHLSSIELLDFIWDQYHKGKIQFSQIKEFALKYEIVAESFFE
;
A
#
# COMPACT_ATOMS: atom_id res chain seq x y z
N MET A 1 -12.84 -36.63 -7.21
CA MET A 1 -13.86 -35.62 -6.87
C MET A 1 -13.47 -35.01 -5.54
N GLY A 2 -13.26 -33.70 -5.46
CA GLY A 2 -12.88 -33.06 -4.20
C GLY A 2 -12.23 -31.69 -4.35
N LEU A 3 -13.00 -30.74 -4.91
CA LEU A 3 -12.94 -29.31 -4.63
C LEU A 3 -11.67 -28.55 -5.06
N PHE A 4 -11.81 -27.86 -6.20
CA PHE A 4 -11.12 -26.61 -6.50
C PHE A 4 -11.07 -25.70 -5.26
N GLY A 5 -9.94 -25.66 -4.57
CA GLY A 5 -9.60 -24.55 -3.69
C GLY A 5 -8.92 -23.50 -4.55
N LYS A 6 -9.70 -22.72 -5.31
CA LYS A 6 -9.21 -21.50 -5.97
C LYS A 6 -8.40 -20.71 -4.93
N SER A 7 -7.10 -20.54 -5.12
CA SER A 7 -6.34 -19.51 -4.41
C SER A 7 -7.11 -18.21 -4.58
N LYS A 8 -7.55 -17.65 -3.46
CA LYS A 8 -8.36 -16.44 -3.44
C LYS A 8 -7.52 -15.34 -4.08
N PRO A 9 -8.01 -14.61 -5.10
CA PRO A 9 -7.29 -13.47 -5.68
C PRO A 9 -6.96 -12.36 -4.66
N ARG A 10 -7.53 -12.44 -3.46
CA ARG A 10 -7.21 -11.55 -2.34
C ARG A 10 -5.78 -11.73 -1.81
N ASP A 11 -5.23 -12.95 -1.75
CA ASP A 11 -3.92 -13.17 -1.14
C ASP A 11 -2.77 -12.67 -2.04
N ASP A 12 -2.83 -12.92 -3.36
CA ASP A 12 -1.82 -12.39 -4.31
C ASP A 12 -1.75 -10.85 -4.30
N THR A 13 -2.90 -10.18 -4.17
CA THR A 13 -2.95 -8.71 -4.10
C THR A 13 -2.36 -8.19 -2.79
N ILE A 14 -2.59 -8.91 -1.68
CA ILE A 14 -2.03 -8.61 -0.36
C ILE A 14 -0.51 -8.74 -0.38
N GLU A 15 0.03 -9.82 -0.96
CA GLU A 15 1.47 -10.01 -1.10
C GLU A 15 2.10 -8.95 -2.01
N GLN A 16 1.53 -8.69 -3.18
CA GLN A 16 2.02 -7.63 -4.07
C GLN A 16 2.00 -6.26 -3.38
N MET A 17 0.95 -5.96 -2.62
CA MET A 17 0.85 -4.71 -1.89
C MET A 17 1.90 -4.61 -0.78
N ARG A 18 2.21 -5.70 -0.07
CA ARG A 18 3.31 -5.74 0.90
C ARG A 18 4.65 -5.48 0.24
N VAL A 19 4.97 -6.18 -0.86
CA VAL A 19 6.25 -5.99 -1.56
C VAL A 19 6.33 -4.59 -2.14
N LEU A 20 5.23 -4.09 -2.71
CA LEU A 20 5.15 -2.72 -3.21
C LEU A 20 5.47 -1.72 -2.10
N LEU A 21 4.77 -1.82 -0.97
CA LEU A 21 4.95 -0.92 0.16
C LEU A 21 6.31 -1.08 0.86
N ASP A 22 6.96 -2.24 0.78
CA ASP A 22 8.33 -2.45 1.25
C ASP A 22 9.35 -1.64 0.43
N ASN A 23 9.06 -1.38 -0.86
CA ASN A 23 9.87 -0.50 -1.71
C ASN A 23 9.63 0.99 -1.44
N PHE A 24 8.55 1.36 -0.73
CA PHE A 24 8.27 2.77 -0.45
C PHE A 24 9.23 3.28 0.61
N GLN A 25 9.79 4.48 0.39
CA GLN A 25 10.48 5.18 1.45
C GLN A 25 9.48 5.87 2.38
N PHE A 26 9.95 6.19 3.58
CA PHE A 26 9.15 6.91 4.57
C PHE A 26 8.54 8.22 4.00
N ALA A 27 9.31 8.95 3.21
CA ALA A 27 8.85 10.17 2.53
C ALA A 27 7.68 9.87 1.58
N ASP A 28 7.77 8.79 0.80
CA ASP A 28 6.72 8.39 -0.14
C ASP A 28 5.45 7.97 0.58
N LEU A 29 5.57 7.22 1.68
CA LEU A 29 4.43 6.82 2.52
C LEU A 29 3.72 8.03 3.13
N GLN A 30 4.46 9.05 3.56
CA GLN A 30 3.88 10.30 4.05
C GLN A 30 3.14 11.07 2.96
N ILE A 31 3.75 11.17 1.77
CA ILE A 31 3.13 11.84 0.63
C ILE A 31 1.88 11.07 0.20
N PHE A 32 1.95 9.75 0.17
CA PHE A 32 0.82 8.87 -0.14
C PHE A 32 -0.35 9.09 0.82
N CYS A 33 -0.09 9.11 2.14
CA CYS A 33 -1.13 9.40 3.12
C CYS A 33 -1.72 10.80 2.93
N THR A 34 -0.89 11.79 2.60
CA THR A 34 -1.35 13.16 2.38
C THR A 34 -2.18 13.29 1.10
N GLU A 35 -1.73 12.77 -0.04
CA GLU A 35 -2.41 12.87 -1.35
C GLU A 35 -3.65 11.97 -1.44
N ILE A 36 -3.55 10.71 -0.98
CA ILE A 36 -4.61 9.72 -1.18
C ILE A 36 -5.61 9.71 -0.04
N LEU A 37 -5.14 9.76 1.21
CA LEU A 37 -6.02 9.75 2.38
C LEU A 37 -6.49 11.15 2.78
N GLY A 38 -5.86 12.21 2.24
CA GLY A 38 -6.18 13.59 2.60
C GLY A 38 -5.91 13.89 4.07
N THR A 39 -5.22 12.99 4.76
CA THR A 39 -4.95 13.05 6.18
C THR A 39 -3.56 12.48 6.40
N THR A 40 -2.66 13.30 6.92
CA THR A 40 -1.49 12.78 7.58
C THR A 40 -1.97 12.15 8.89
N PRO A 41 -1.56 10.92 9.24
CA PRO A 41 -1.86 10.40 10.57
C PRO A 41 -1.41 11.46 11.58
N ALA A 42 -2.36 11.96 12.38
CA ALA A 42 -2.13 13.00 13.38
C ALA A 42 -1.39 12.45 14.62
N MET A 43 -0.42 11.57 14.38
CA MET A 43 0.54 11.08 15.35
C MET A 43 1.79 11.92 15.14
N ASP A 44 2.33 12.48 16.24
CA ASP A 44 3.54 13.28 16.29
C ASP A 44 4.50 12.97 15.13
N GLN A 45 4.68 13.94 14.23
CA GLN A 45 5.51 13.83 13.03
C GLN A 45 6.97 13.45 13.36
N GLU A 46 7.38 13.59 14.62
CA GLU A 46 8.69 13.24 15.15
C GLU A 46 8.88 11.72 15.40
N HIS A 47 7.79 10.94 15.47
CA HIS A 47 7.85 9.51 15.85
C HIS A 47 7.09 8.56 14.91
N LEU A 48 6.46 9.06 13.85
CA LEU A 48 5.90 8.19 12.83
C LEU A 48 7.01 7.31 12.25
N SER A 49 6.91 6.02 12.50
CA SER A 49 7.80 5.02 11.92
C SER A 49 7.19 4.52 10.62
N SER A 50 8.02 4.09 9.66
CA SER A 50 7.53 3.47 8.42
C SER A 50 6.53 2.34 8.70
N ILE A 51 6.74 1.58 9.78
CA ILE A 51 5.85 0.49 10.22
C ILE A 51 4.44 1.00 10.56
N GLU A 52 4.31 2.12 11.27
CA GLU A 52 3.01 2.69 11.65
C GLU A 52 2.26 3.22 10.42
N LEU A 53 2.98 3.85 9.48
CA LEU A 53 2.41 4.30 8.20
C LEU A 53 1.94 3.11 7.35
N LEU A 54 2.74 2.05 7.30
CA LEU A 54 2.39 0.82 6.60
C LEU A 54 1.15 0.17 7.20
N ASP A 55 1.08 0.06 8.54
CA ASP A 55 -0.08 -0.49 9.24
C ASP A 55 -1.34 0.36 9.00
N PHE A 56 -1.20 1.69 9.01
CA PHE A 56 -2.29 2.61 8.69
C PHE A 56 -2.79 2.44 7.25
N ILE A 57 -1.89 2.42 6.25
CA ILE A 57 -2.26 2.18 4.85
C ILE A 57 -2.95 0.82 4.70
N TRP A 58 -2.47 -0.18 5.42
CA TRP A 58 -3.06 -1.52 5.45
C TRP A 58 -4.48 -1.53 6.01
N ASP A 59 -4.68 -0.86 7.15
CA ASP A 59 -6.00 -0.71 7.79
C ASP A 59 -6.98 0.04 6.87
N GLN A 60 -6.54 1.10 6.22
CA GLN A 60 -7.36 1.86 5.28
C GLN A 60 -7.71 1.04 4.01
N TYR A 61 -6.77 0.24 3.48
CA TYR A 61 -7.04 -0.70 2.40
C TYR A 61 -8.06 -1.76 2.83
N HIS A 62 -7.90 -2.33 4.03
CA HIS A 62 -8.84 -3.31 4.57
C HIS A 62 -10.24 -2.70 4.82
N LYS A 63 -10.31 -1.42 5.17
CA LYS A 63 -11.55 -0.64 5.28
C LYS A 63 -12.16 -0.26 3.92
N GLY A 64 -11.48 -0.54 2.81
CA GLY A 64 -11.91 -0.16 1.45
C GLY A 64 -11.83 1.34 1.17
N LYS A 65 -11.09 2.08 2.00
CA LYS A 65 -10.82 3.52 1.82
C LYS A 65 -9.80 3.76 0.72
N ILE A 66 -8.90 2.80 0.54
CA ILE A 66 -7.87 2.81 -0.50
C ILE A 66 -7.98 1.55 -1.33
N GLN A 67 -7.72 1.68 -2.62
CA GLN A 67 -7.65 0.56 -3.54
C GLN A 67 -6.21 0.31 -3.98
N PHE A 68 -5.90 -0.94 -4.30
CA PHE A 68 -4.57 -1.33 -4.80
C PHE A 68 -4.18 -0.53 -6.05
N SER A 69 -5.14 -0.24 -6.94
CA SER A 69 -4.91 0.62 -8.10
C SER A 69 -4.38 2.00 -7.74
N GLN A 70 -4.87 2.63 -6.65
CA GLN A 70 -4.37 3.93 -6.23
C GLN A 70 -2.94 3.86 -5.69
N ILE A 71 -2.60 2.79 -4.96
CA ILE A 71 -1.24 2.56 -4.46
C ILE A 71 -0.29 2.32 -5.64
N LYS A 72 -0.72 1.50 -6.62
CA LYS A 72 0.03 1.24 -7.84
C LYS A 72 0.24 2.50 -8.67
N GLU A 73 -0.81 3.27 -8.95
CA GLU A 73 -0.71 4.52 -9.72
C GLU A 73 0.22 5.52 -9.04
N PHE A 74 0.14 5.62 -7.71
CA PHE A 74 1.06 6.47 -6.94
C PHE A 74 2.50 5.97 -7.06
N ALA A 75 2.74 4.67 -6.89
CA ALA A 75 4.08 4.10 -6.96
C ALA A 75 4.73 4.33 -8.33
N LEU A 76 3.96 4.25 -9.41
CA LEU A 76 4.42 4.56 -10.76
C LEU A 76 4.64 6.06 -10.96
N LYS A 77 3.73 6.91 -10.47
CA LYS A 77 3.80 8.38 -10.58
C LYS A 77 5.02 8.96 -9.86
N TYR A 78 5.38 8.38 -8.72
CA TYR A 78 6.53 8.80 -7.91
C TYR A 78 7.80 8.00 -8.24
N GLU A 79 7.78 7.17 -9.29
CA GLU A 79 8.91 6.35 -9.73
C GLU A 79 9.49 5.45 -8.62
N ILE A 80 8.65 5.05 -7.66
CA ILE A 80 9.02 4.20 -6.52
C ILE A 80 9.32 2.78 -7.01
N VAL A 81 8.49 2.29 -7.93
CA VAL A 81 8.71 1.02 -8.64
C VAL A 81 8.54 1.24 -10.13
N ALA A 82 9.26 0.46 -10.93
CA ALA A 82 9.11 0.46 -12.37
C ALA A 82 7.79 -0.22 -12.79
N GLU A 83 7.27 0.12 -13.98
CA GLU A 83 6.09 -0.58 -14.55
C GLU A 83 6.31 -2.09 -14.66
N SER A 84 7.56 -2.50 -14.91
CA SER A 84 8.01 -3.89 -14.96
C SER A 84 7.93 -4.63 -13.62
N PHE A 85 7.68 -3.95 -12.50
CA PHE A 85 7.36 -4.58 -11.22
C PHE A 85 5.97 -5.24 -11.24
N PHE A 86 5.08 -4.80 -12.13
CA PHE A 86 3.71 -5.30 -12.25
C PHE A 86 3.44 -6.10 -13.53
N GLU A 87 4.46 -6.35 -14.35
CA GLU A 87 4.42 -7.24 -15.52
C GLU A 87 4.59 -8.73 -15.12
#